data_AF-A0A4Q3JXP5-F1
#
_entry.id   AF-A0A4Q3JXP5-F1
#
_cell.length_a   1.000
_cell.length_b   1.000
_cell.length_c   1.000
_cell.angle_alpha   90.00
_cell.angle_beta   90.00
_cell.angle_gamma   90.00
#
_symmetry.space_group_name_H-M   'P 1'
#
loop_
_entity.id
_entity.type
_entity.pdbx_description
1 polymer ?
#
loop_
_entity_poly.entity_id
_entity_poly.type
_entity_poly.pdbx_seq_one_letter_code
_entity_poly.pdbx_strand_id
1 'polypeptide(L)'
;MVRPLILMLLVALAPMQCTKKYDPSTAREETAGDGLWALAEDFKAKGNDEAYASTLRFLVARYPASRRAPAARDELGRLGKPSP
;
A
#
# COMPACT_ATOMS: atom_id res chain seq x y z
N MET A 1 -5.15 -13.33 -47.38
CA MET A 1 -5.63 -12.07 -46.77
C MET A 1 -6.31 -12.34 -45.41
N VAL A 2 -5.61 -12.92 -44.43
CA VAL A 2 -6.18 -13.27 -43.10
C VAL A 2 -5.47 -12.56 -41.94
N ARG A 3 -4.27 -12.00 -42.21
CA ARG A 3 -3.43 -11.29 -41.23
C ARG A 3 -4.04 -10.01 -40.61
N PRO A 4 -4.86 -9.18 -41.30
CA PRO A 4 -5.38 -7.96 -40.67
C PRO A 4 -6.57 -8.23 -39.72
N LEU A 5 -7.29 -9.36 -39.90
CA LEU A 5 -8.47 -9.69 -39.10
C LEU A 5 -8.11 -10.07 -37.66
N ILE A 6 -6.99 -10.77 -37.48
CA ILE A 6 -6.50 -11.19 -36.16
C ILE A 6 -6.11 -9.96 -35.32
N LEU A 7 -5.48 -8.96 -35.95
CA LEU A 7 -5.05 -7.74 -35.26
C LEU A 7 -6.22 -6.93 -34.69
N MET A 8 -7.34 -6.85 -35.43
CA MET A 8 -8.55 -6.16 -34.96
C MET A 8 -9.21 -6.86 -33.76
N LEU A 9 -9.16 -8.19 -33.71
CA LEU A 9 -9.74 -8.96 -32.60
C LEU A 9 -8.93 -8.75 -31.30
N LEU A 10 -7.60 -8.62 -31.39
CA LEU A 10 -6.74 -8.36 -30.23
C LEU A 10 -6.96 -6.95 -29.62
N VAL A 11 -7.29 -5.93 -30.43
CA VAL A 11 -7.59 -4.58 -29.93
C VAL A 11 -8.96 -4.53 -29.24
N ALA A 12 -9.94 -5.34 -29.68
CA ALA A 12 -11.27 -5.41 -29.07
C ALA A 12 -11.28 -6.04 -27.66
N LEU A 13 -10.28 -6.87 -27.31
CA LEU A 13 -10.12 -7.46 -25.97
C LEU A 13 -9.20 -6.67 -25.03
N ALA A 14 -8.54 -5.60 -25.50
CA ALA A 14 -7.72 -4.72 -24.67
C ALA A 14 -8.41 -4.15 -23.41
N PRO A 15 -9.70 -3.71 -23.44
CA PRO A 15 -10.32 -3.12 -22.25
C PRO A 15 -10.53 -4.11 -21.09
N MET A 16 -10.54 -5.42 -21.35
CA MET A 16 -10.60 -6.44 -20.30
C MET A 16 -9.28 -6.55 -19.50
N GLN A 17 -8.16 -6.07 -20.04
CA GLN A 17 -6.87 -6.11 -19.36
C GLN A 17 -6.65 -4.92 -18.40
N CYS A 18 -7.47 -3.87 -18.50
CA CYS A 18 -7.40 -2.71 -17.62
C CYS A 18 -8.21 -2.83 -16.32
N THR A 19 -8.97 -3.92 -16.12
CA THR A 19 -9.78 -4.13 -14.91
C THR A 19 -9.02 -4.76 -13.75
N LYS A 20 -7.74 -5.09 -13.94
CA LYS A 20 -6.92 -5.69 -12.89
C LYS A 20 -6.65 -4.66 -11.80
N LYS A 21 -7.33 -4.81 -10.65
CA LYS A 21 -7.02 -4.08 -9.43
C LYS A 21 -5.55 -4.31 -9.10
N TYR A 22 -4.78 -3.21 -9.03
CA TYR A 22 -3.38 -3.24 -8.65
C TYR A 22 -3.25 -3.85 -7.26
N ASP A 23 -2.46 -4.91 -7.14
CA ASP A 23 -2.14 -5.51 -5.85
C ASP A 23 -0.85 -4.88 -5.28
N PRO A 24 -0.96 -4.02 -4.25
CA PRO A 24 0.18 -3.31 -3.66
C PRO A 24 1.18 -4.26 -2.99
N SER A 25 0.79 -5.49 -2.66
CA SER A 25 1.72 -6.48 -2.11
C SER A 25 2.71 -7.00 -3.16
N THR A 26 2.36 -6.93 -4.44
CA THR A 26 3.19 -7.38 -5.57
C THR A 26 4.12 -6.29 -6.13
N ALA A 27 4.15 -5.12 -5.48
CA ALA A 27 5.02 -4.03 -5.87
C ALA A 27 6.50 -4.46 -5.79
N ARG A 28 7.21 -4.33 -6.91
CA ARG A 28 8.65 -4.62 -7.00
C ARG A 28 9.50 -3.52 -6.35
N GLU A 29 9.01 -2.29 -6.42
CA GLU A 29 9.67 -1.11 -5.89
C GLU A 29 9.12 -0.74 -4.52
N GLU A 30 9.95 -0.05 -3.74
CA GLU A 30 9.54 0.52 -2.48
C GLU A 30 8.51 1.64 -2.72
N THR A 31 7.40 1.59 -2.00
CA THR A 31 6.36 2.61 -2.11
C THR A 31 6.55 3.69 -1.03
N ALA A 32 5.93 4.85 -1.21
CA ALA A 32 5.90 5.88 -0.15
C ALA A 32 5.37 5.34 1.19
N GLY A 33 4.41 4.41 1.16
CA GLY A 33 3.90 3.76 2.36
C GLY A 33 4.91 2.84 3.05
N ASP A 34 5.85 2.26 2.31
CA ASP A 34 6.97 1.49 2.89
C ASP A 34 7.99 2.40 3.56
N GLY A 35 8.37 3.50 2.92
CA GLY A 35 9.27 4.48 3.51
C GLY A 35 8.68 5.11 4.79
N LEU A 36 7.38 5.43 4.79
CA LEU A 36 6.70 5.93 5.99
C LEU A 36 6.63 4.89 7.10
N TRP A 37 6.49 3.61 6.76
CA TRP A 37 6.56 2.53 7.74
C TRP A 37 7.96 2.45 8.36
N ALA A 38 9.02 2.48 7.53
CA ALA A 38 10.40 2.46 8.01
C ALA A 38 10.71 3.68 8.91
N LEU A 39 10.23 4.86 8.55
CA LEU A 39 10.36 6.07 9.36
C LEU A 39 9.65 5.92 10.72
N ALA A 40 8.46 5.34 10.74
CA ALA A 40 7.75 5.07 11.99
C ALA A 40 8.59 4.13 12.89
N GLU A 41 9.08 3.02 12.36
CA GLU A 41 9.91 2.08 13.12
C GLU A 41 11.21 2.71 13.64
N ASP A 42 11.82 3.63 12.89
CA ASP A 42 12.97 4.43 13.37
C ASP A 42 12.60 5.33 14.55
N PHE A 43 11.44 6.02 14.52
CA PHE A 43 10.96 6.79 15.66
C PHE A 43 10.73 5.91 16.89
N LYS A 44 10.14 4.72 16.71
CA LYS A 44 9.93 3.74 17.78
C LYS A 44 11.26 3.27 18.38
N ALA A 45 12.24 2.96 17.54
CA ALA A 45 13.58 2.56 17.99
C ALA A 45 14.28 3.67 18.79
N LYS A 46 13.98 4.93 18.49
CA LYS A 46 14.46 6.12 19.22
C LYS A 46 13.63 6.47 20.46
N GLY A 47 12.57 5.71 20.77
CA GLY A 47 11.66 5.97 21.88
C GLY A 47 10.75 7.19 21.67
N ASN A 48 10.59 7.66 20.42
CA ASN A 48 9.68 8.75 20.10
C ASN A 48 8.30 8.21 19.73
N ASP A 49 7.53 7.83 20.74
CA ASP A 49 6.23 7.17 20.59
C ASP A 49 5.18 8.09 19.95
N GLU A 50 5.26 9.41 20.17
CA GLU A 50 4.35 10.38 19.55
C GLU A 50 4.58 10.43 18.03
N ALA A 51 5.84 10.55 17.60
CA ALA A 51 6.21 10.59 16.19
C ALA A 51 5.92 9.24 15.50
N TYR A 52 6.10 8.13 16.21
CA TYR A 52 5.68 6.80 15.75
C TYR A 52 4.18 6.79 15.45
N ALA A 53 3.35 7.13 16.44
CA ALA A 53 1.90 7.10 16.31
C ALA A 53 1.38 8.10 15.26
N SER A 54 1.95 9.30 15.18
CA SER A 54 1.56 10.30 14.17
C SER A 54 1.88 9.83 12.76
N THR A 55 3.03 9.20 12.56
CA THR A 55 3.46 8.68 11.25
C THR A 55 2.56 7.53 10.80
N LEU A 56 2.21 6.61 11.71
CA LEU A 56 1.26 5.54 11.41
C LEU A 56 -0.14 6.09 11.06
N ARG A 57 -0.63 7.09 11.79
CA ARG A 57 -1.91 7.76 11.46
C ARG A 57 -1.88 8.38 10.08
N PHE A 58 -0.79 9.08 9.74
CA PHE A 58 -0.62 9.67 8.42
C PHE A 58 -0.55 8.62 7.30
N LEU A 59 0.19 7.53 7.51
CA LEU A 59 0.29 6.42 6.57
C LEU A 59 -1.10 5.85 6.24
N VAL A 60 -1.91 5.55 7.25
CA VAL A 60 -3.25 4.99 7.06
C VAL A 60 -4.18 5.98 6.37
N ALA A 61 -4.13 7.26 6.74
CA ALA A 61 -5.00 8.29 6.17
C ALA A 61 -4.65 8.60 4.71
N ARG A 62 -3.36 8.75 4.39
CA ARG A 62 -2.90 9.19 3.06
C ARG A 62 -2.70 8.06 2.07
N TYR A 63 -2.32 6.88 2.57
CA TYR A 63 -2.01 5.68 1.77
C TYR A 63 -2.81 4.46 2.26
N PRO A 64 -4.16 4.50 2.25
CA PRO A 64 -4.99 3.42 2.78
C PRO A 64 -4.87 2.09 2.02
N ALA A 65 -4.39 2.14 0.77
CA ALA A 65 -4.11 1.01 -0.10
C ALA A 65 -2.64 0.54 -0.02
N SER A 66 -1.81 1.12 0.83
CA SER A 66 -0.46 0.59 1.05
C SER A 66 -0.53 -0.82 1.66
N ARG A 67 0.39 -1.70 1.27
CA ARG A 67 0.58 -3.02 1.91
C ARG A 67 0.86 -2.91 3.42
N ARG A 68 1.33 -1.75 3.89
CA ARG A 68 1.61 -1.45 5.31
C ARG A 68 0.39 -0.93 6.07
N ALA A 69 -0.67 -0.51 5.38
CA ALA A 69 -1.83 0.08 6.03
C ALA A 69 -2.56 -0.86 7.02
N PRO A 70 -2.73 -2.18 6.76
CA PRO A 70 -3.29 -3.10 7.74
C PRO A 70 -2.48 -3.16 9.04
N ALA A 71 -1.16 -3.38 8.93
CA ALA A 71 -0.27 -3.43 10.09
C ALA A 71 -0.26 -2.11 10.89
N ALA A 72 -0.29 -0.97 10.20
CA ALA A 72 -0.35 0.34 10.85
C ALA A 72 -1.65 0.55 11.64
N ARG A 73 -2.79 0.06 11.13
CA ARG A 73 -4.07 0.08 11.87
C ARG A 73 -3.99 -0.79 13.12
N ASP A 74 -3.38 -1.96 13.02
CA ASP A 74 -3.23 -2.88 14.15
C ASP A 74 -2.35 -2.28 15.25
N GLU A 75 -1.22 -1.67 14.89
CA GLU A 75 -0.34 -0.97 15.85
C GLU A 75 -1.08 0.19 16.53
N LEU A 76 -1.78 1.04 15.76
CA LEU A 76 -2.60 2.12 16.33
C LEU A 76 -3.70 1.58 17.27
N GLY A 77 -4.30 0.44 16.92
CA GLY A 77 -5.25 -0.26 17.77
C GLY A 77 -4.65 -0.77 19.07
N ARG A 78 -3.37 -1.17 19.09
CA ARG A 78 -2.65 -1.56 20.31
C ARG A 78 -2.30 -0.35 21.16
N LEU A 79 -1.81 0.73 20.55
CA LEU A 79 -1.48 1.98 21.24
C LEU A 79 -2.70 2.63 21.90
N GLY A 80 -3.90 2.45 21.34
CA GLY A 80 -5.15 2.96 21.89
C GLY A 80 -5.83 2.07 22.93
N LYS A 81 -5.38 0.81 23.10
CA LYS A 81 -5.88 -0.09 24.14
C LYS A 81 -4.97 0.01 25.37
N PRO A 82 -5.50 0.09 26.60
CA PRO A 82 -4.66 -0.11 27.78
C PRO A 82 -4.07 -1.53 27.72
N SER A 83 -2.75 -1.63 27.81
CA SER A 83 -2.06 -2.92 27.87
C SER A 83 -2.55 -3.68 29.11
N PRO A 84 -2.78 -5.01 29.04
CA PRO A 84 -3.19 -5.81 30.20
C PRO A 84 -2.13 -5.84 31.30
#